data_AF-A0A8C4WRD7-F1
#
_entry.id   AF-A0A8C4WRD7-F1
#
_cell.length_a   1.000
_cell.length_b   1.000
_cell.length_c   1.000
_cell.angle_alpha   90.00
_cell.angle_beta   90.00
_cell.angle_gamma   90.00
#
_symmetry.space_group_name_H-M   'P 1'
#
loop_
_entity.id
_entity.type
_entity.pdbx_description
1 polymer ?
#
loop_
_entity_poly.entity_id
_entity_poly.type
_entity_poly.pdbx_seq_one_letter_code
_entity_poly.pdbx_strand_id
1 'polypeptide(L)'
;MHIAEGTGEGLGAITWWGFSPAKDLQKEADRVLEGKATVDGGPSELSILMVGAGDSRHLLSTICQAQRWPKRKLAFYIVENNLEVLARHMLFLILMLESPKRMGLQEKTEMFLELFGNTLIRSSTVSYLSETANFLIRAVTDPEFLRLMLPCFNITALKFKERDQLEAIFKFWKNPDRGVFPIDKFWDARLRRYLGVRYDSRFGAYDWDLMMKLHDRGAKLISNREYTRWREKGIAFEPREGIFEEANKSLASGLLLMHNGERRSARGYWGDIVTGPFVSFGIETEEENLKKTCNGVFVNTAQDISYHSLMALFHELLTGKKYSYLQAKPDSGSITTSNDSSPLSTGDDSVVSLSSSSSTEASFAWLIISLQTCDGCVPKKLCCLLKQPSFCLM
;
A
#
# COMPACT_ATOMS: atom_id res chain seq x y z
N MET A 1 -15.55 -6.07 -0.75
CA MET A 1 -15.85 -5.60 0.61
C MET A 1 -15.19 -4.25 0.77
N HIS A 2 -15.96 -3.15 0.77
CA HIS A 2 -15.46 -1.80 1.03
C HIS A 2 -15.63 -1.51 2.53
N ILE A 3 -14.54 -1.25 3.25
CA ILE A 3 -14.56 -1.24 4.73
C ILE A 3 -14.88 0.14 5.33
N ALA A 4 -14.92 1.23 4.55
CA ALA A 4 -15.08 2.58 5.13
C ALA A 4 -16.45 3.24 4.87
N GLU A 5 -17.20 3.54 5.95
CA GLU A 5 -18.17 4.64 6.02
C GLU A 5 -18.01 5.38 7.36
N GLY A 6 -17.75 6.67 7.29
CA GLY A 6 -17.65 7.58 8.41
C GLY A 6 -17.68 9.01 7.87
N THR A 7 -17.91 10.00 8.74
CA THR A 7 -17.79 11.42 8.34
C THR A 7 -16.43 11.62 7.66
N GLY A 8 -16.45 12.01 6.38
CA GLY A 8 -15.26 12.04 5.52
C GLY A 8 -14.07 12.84 6.07
N GLU A 9 -14.31 13.69 7.09
CA GLU A 9 -13.26 14.35 7.84
C GLU A 9 -12.21 13.40 8.41
N GLY A 10 -12.56 12.19 8.89
CA GLY A 10 -11.61 11.25 9.53
C GLY A 10 -10.66 10.56 8.56
N LEU A 11 -11.15 10.22 7.36
CA LEU A 11 -10.37 9.60 6.28
C LEU A 11 -9.38 10.59 5.64
N GLY A 12 -9.62 11.89 5.85
CA GLY A 12 -8.80 12.95 5.29
C GLY A 12 -9.12 13.23 3.82
N ALA A 13 -8.41 14.20 3.25
CA ALA A 13 -8.54 14.58 1.85
C ALA A 13 -7.68 13.69 0.93
N ILE A 14 -6.66 13.03 1.48
CA ILE A 14 -5.71 12.21 0.73
C ILE A 14 -5.80 10.75 1.18
N THR A 15 -6.07 9.87 0.24
CA THR A 15 -6.15 8.43 0.49
C THR A 15 -4.76 7.81 0.32
N TRP A 16 -4.00 7.66 1.41
CA TRP A 16 -2.64 7.07 1.38
C TRP A 16 -2.60 5.55 1.26
N TRP A 17 -3.69 4.92 1.67
CA TRP A 17 -3.99 3.50 1.54
C TRP A 17 -5.48 3.39 1.28
N GLY A 18 -5.88 2.47 0.42
CA GLY A 18 -7.28 2.22 0.16
C GLY A 18 -7.90 1.20 1.13
N PHE A 19 -9.23 1.12 1.08
CA PHE A 19 -10.05 0.42 2.08
C PHE A 19 -10.49 -0.98 1.65
N SER A 20 -9.64 -1.69 0.91
CA SER A 20 -9.84 -3.08 0.53
C SER A 20 -8.53 -3.86 0.60
N PRO A 21 -8.62 -5.20 0.75
CA PRO A 21 -7.48 -6.08 0.51
C PRO A 21 -6.84 -5.85 -0.86
N ALA A 22 -5.55 -6.14 -0.94
CA ALA A 22 -4.84 -6.19 -2.20
C ALA A 22 -5.37 -7.33 -3.07
N LYS A 23 -5.53 -7.04 -4.36
CA LYS A 23 -6.05 -7.99 -5.34
C LYS A 23 -5.08 -8.12 -6.49
N ASP A 24 -4.93 -9.35 -6.96
CA ASP A 24 -4.35 -9.64 -8.26
C ASP A 24 -5.39 -9.40 -9.36
N LEU A 25 -5.15 -8.38 -10.17
CA LEU A 25 -6.08 -7.95 -11.20
C LEU A 25 -6.09 -8.90 -12.41
N GLN A 26 -5.09 -9.77 -12.56
CA GLN A 26 -5.16 -10.85 -13.57
C GLN A 26 -6.20 -11.90 -13.19
N LYS A 27 -6.26 -12.27 -11.90
CA LYS A 27 -7.30 -13.15 -11.37
C LYS A 27 -8.70 -12.61 -11.60
N GLU A 28 -8.90 -11.32 -11.32
CA GLU A 28 -10.20 -10.68 -11.49
C GLU A 28 -10.56 -10.52 -12.98
N ALA A 29 -9.58 -10.26 -13.85
CA ALA A 29 -9.80 -10.21 -15.29
C ALA A 29 -10.22 -11.58 -15.84
N ASP A 30 -9.52 -12.65 -15.51
CA ASP A 30 -9.85 -13.99 -16.01
C ASP A 30 -11.25 -14.43 -15.52
N ARG A 31 -11.65 -14.13 -14.27
CA ARG A 31 -13.03 -14.36 -13.78
C ARG A 31 -14.11 -13.65 -14.62
N VAL A 32 -13.84 -12.43 -15.09
CA VAL A 32 -14.79 -11.68 -15.93
C VAL A 32 -14.76 -12.19 -17.38
N LEU A 33 -13.61 -12.67 -17.85
CA LEU A 33 -13.39 -13.14 -19.22
C LEU A 33 -13.81 -14.60 -19.44
N GLU A 34 -13.86 -15.44 -18.41
CA GLU A 34 -14.36 -16.83 -18.48
C GLU A 34 -15.80 -16.92 -19.04
N GLY A 35 -16.60 -15.86 -18.91
CA GLY A 35 -17.94 -15.75 -19.52
C GLY A 35 -17.95 -15.29 -20.98
N LYS A 36 -16.80 -14.93 -21.56
CA LYS A 36 -16.63 -14.45 -22.93
C LYS A 36 -15.60 -15.34 -23.61
N ALA A 37 -16.06 -16.35 -24.33
CA ALA A 37 -15.24 -17.30 -25.08
C ALA A 37 -14.05 -16.60 -25.78
N THR A 38 -12.87 -16.67 -25.19
CA THR A 38 -11.63 -16.30 -25.85
C THR A 38 -10.99 -17.61 -26.31
N VAL A 39 -10.82 -17.71 -27.63
CA VAL A 39 -10.12 -18.81 -28.30
C VAL A 39 -8.68 -18.82 -27.76
N ASP A 40 -8.25 -19.96 -27.22
CA ASP A 40 -6.89 -20.30 -26.78
C ASP A 40 -6.09 -19.21 -26.03
N GLY A 41 -5.93 -19.40 -24.71
CA GLY A 41 -4.79 -18.83 -23.96
C GLY A 41 -4.89 -17.39 -23.47
N GLY A 42 -6.05 -16.73 -23.63
CA GLY A 42 -6.28 -15.35 -23.17
C GLY A 42 -5.56 -14.29 -24.00
N PRO A 43 -5.82 -12.99 -23.76
CA PRO A 43 -5.24 -11.92 -24.58
C PRO A 43 -3.72 -11.79 -24.34
N SER A 44 -2.96 -11.59 -25.42
CA SER A 44 -1.50 -11.36 -25.37
C SER A 44 -1.10 -10.10 -24.59
N GLU A 45 -2.03 -9.17 -24.40
CA GLU A 45 -1.88 -7.95 -23.61
C GLU A 45 -3.12 -7.71 -22.74
N LEU A 46 -2.91 -7.44 -21.45
CA LEU A 46 -3.93 -7.04 -20.49
C LEU A 46 -3.71 -5.56 -20.12
N SER A 47 -4.64 -4.72 -20.53
CA SER A 47 -4.67 -3.29 -20.16
C SER A 47 -5.55 -3.07 -18.94
N ILE A 48 -4.99 -2.44 -17.91
CA ILE A 48 -5.60 -2.28 -16.59
C ILE A 48 -5.67 -0.78 -16.28
N LEU A 49 -6.88 -0.23 -16.17
CA LEU A 49 -7.09 1.14 -15.73
C LEU A 49 -7.37 1.15 -14.22
N MET A 50 -6.53 1.86 -13.46
CA MET A 50 -6.68 2.10 -12.02
C MET A 50 -7.02 3.57 -11.82
N VAL A 51 -8.22 3.86 -11.32
CA VAL A 51 -8.67 5.23 -11.04
C VAL A 51 -8.87 5.40 -9.54
N GLY A 52 -8.13 6.33 -8.93
CA GLY A 52 -8.22 6.63 -7.50
C GLY A 52 -7.99 5.40 -6.63
N ALA A 53 -6.97 4.59 -6.97
CA ALA A 53 -6.65 3.41 -6.18
C ALA A 53 -6.09 3.79 -4.79
N GLY A 54 -5.50 4.99 -4.68
CA GLY A 54 -4.97 5.57 -3.45
C GLY A 54 -3.61 4.98 -3.05
N ASP A 55 -3.36 3.71 -3.38
CA ASP A 55 -2.07 3.06 -3.18
C ASP A 55 -1.75 2.02 -4.26
N SER A 56 -0.51 1.53 -4.22
CA SER A 56 0.03 0.58 -5.19
C SER A 56 -0.28 -0.89 -4.90
N ARG A 57 -1.14 -1.24 -3.93
CA ARG A 57 -1.31 -2.65 -3.49
C ARG A 57 -1.77 -3.59 -4.60
N HIS A 58 -2.71 -3.14 -5.44
CA HIS A 58 -3.25 -3.94 -6.53
C HIS A 58 -2.22 -4.10 -7.64
N LEU A 59 -1.52 -3.01 -7.96
CA LEU A 59 -0.40 -2.99 -8.89
C LEU A 59 0.70 -3.97 -8.45
N LEU A 60 1.15 -3.85 -7.19
CA LEU A 60 2.20 -4.70 -6.63
C LEU A 60 1.79 -6.17 -6.61
N SER A 61 0.57 -6.48 -6.15
CA SER A 61 0.07 -7.86 -6.09
C SER A 61 0.01 -8.49 -7.48
N THR A 62 -0.52 -7.75 -8.46
CA THR A 62 -0.62 -8.21 -9.84
C THR A 62 0.75 -8.45 -10.48
N ILE A 63 1.72 -7.56 -10.25
CA ILE A 63 3.07 -7.69 -10.79
C ILE A 63 3.82 -8.85 -10.14
N CYS A 64 3.78 -8.95 -8.81
CA CYS A 64 4.50 -9.97 -8.07
C CYS A 64 3.97 -11.37 -8.36
N GLN A 65 2.66 -11.51 -8.58
CA GLN A 65 1.99 -12.78 -8.87
C GLN A 65 1.89 -13.08 -10.37
N ALA A 66 2.55 -12.29 -11.23
CA ALA A 66 2.39 -12.41 -12.67
C ALA A 66 2.79 -13.79 -13.24
N GLN A 67 3.69 -14.51 -12.56
CA GLN A 67 4.14 -15.84 -12.97
C GLN A 67 3.10 -16.94 -12.67
N ARG A 68 2.01 -16.65 -11.94
CA ARG A 68 0.90 -17.57 -11.75
C ARG A 68 0.01 -17.71 -12.97
N TRP A 69 0.14 -16.78 -13.93
CA TRP A 69 -0.76 -16.64 -15.07
C TRP A 69 -0.04 -16.94 -16.39
N PRO A 70 -0.80 -17.28 -17.45
CA PRO A 70 -0.28 -17.30 -18.81
C PRO A 70 0.42 -15.98 -19.15
N LYS A 71 1.56 -16.11 -19.85
CA LYS A 71 2.40 -14.97 -20.21
C LYS A 71 1.62 -13.97 -21.04
N ARG A 72 1.58 -12.73 -20.56
CA ARG A 72 0.93 -11.61 -21.25
C ARG A 72 1.65 -10.30 -20.90
N LYS A 73 1.55 -9.32 -21.80
CA LYS A 73 2.00 -7.96 -21.53
C LYS A 73 1.00 -7.29 -20.59
N LEU A 74 1.47 -6.67 -19.51
CA LEU A 74 0.65 -5.91 -18.59
C LEU A 74 0.85 -4.42 -18.83
N ALA A 75 -0.23 -3.69 -19.11
CA ALA A 75 -0.22 -2.25 -19.28
C ALA A 75 -1.15 -1.61 -18.24
N PHE A 76 -0.58 -0.99 -17.21
CA PHE A 76 -1.33 -0.25 -16.20
C PHE A 76 -1.46 1.21 -16.60
N TYR A 77 -2.65 1.76 -16.47
CA TYR A 77 -2.96 3.18 -16.61
C TYR A 77 -3.45 3.65 -15.25
N ILE A 78 -2.61 4.40 -14.53
CA ILE A 78 -2.88 4.84 -13.16
C ILE A 78 -3.30 6.30 -13.20
N VAL A 79 -4.48 6.55 -12.68
CA VAL A 79 -5.10 7.86 -12.63
C VAL A 79 -5.31 8.25 -11.18
N GLU A 80 -4.56 9.26 -10.73
CA GLU A 80 -4.66 9.77 -9.37
C GLU A 80 -5.02 11.25 -9.36
N ASN A 81 -5.82 11.65 -8.37
CA ASN A 81 -6.19 13.06 -8.17
C ASN A 81 -5.08 13.85 -7.47
N ASN A 82 -4.16 13.16 -6.80
CA ASN A 82 -3.10 13.77 -6.01
C ASN A 82 -1.73 13.23 -6.44
N LEU A 83 -0.79 14.15 -6.69
CA LEU A 83 0.55 13.79 -7.18
C LEU A 83 1.43 13.19 -6.09
N GLU A 84 1.19 13.48 -4.81
CA GLU A 84 1.89 12.83 -3.71
C GLU A 84 1.55 11.33 -3.63
N VAL A 85 0.30 10.96 -3.95
CA VAL A 85 -0.10 9.55 -4.11
C VAL A 85 0.61 8.92 -5.31
N LEU A 86 0.65 9.60 -6.47
CA LEU A 86 1.36 9.12 -7.65
C LEU A 86 2.87 8.95 -7.39
N ALA A 87 3.48 9.90 -6.68
CA ALA A 87 4.88 9.85 -6.25
C ALA A 87 5.14 8.61 -5.37
N ARG A 88 4.22 8.27 -4.46
CA ARG A 88 4.30 7.04 -3.65
C ARG A 88 4.19 5.78 -4.49
N HIS A 89 3.37 5.75 -5.55
CA HIS A 89 3.36 4.63 -6.49
C HIS A 89 4.75 4.41 -7.10
N MET A 90 5.43 5.48 -7.52
CA MET A 90 6.79 5.40 -8.06
C MET A 90 7.79 4.89 -7.02
N LEU A 91 7.73 5.41 -5.79
CA LEU A 91 8.58 4.99 -4.67
C LEU A 91 8.44 3.48 -4.39
N PHE A 92 7.22 2.99 -4.23
CA PHE A 92 6.98 1.58 -3.89
C PHE A 92 7.35 0.62 -5.01
N LEU A 93 7.19 1.03 -6.27
CA LEU A 93 7.67 0.23 -7.40
C LEU A 93 9.19 0.15 -7.44
N ILE A 94 9.91 1.26 -7.19
CA ILE A 94 11.38 1.24 -7.12
C ILE A 94 11.83 0.33 -5.97
N LEU A 95 11.24 0.47 -4.79
CA LEU A 95 11.55 -0.37 -3.63
C LEU A 95 11.30 -1.86 -3.89
N MET A 96 10.16 -2.19 -4.50
CA MET A 96 9.83 -3.55 -4.89
C MET A 96 10.92 -4.13 -5.83
N LEU A 97 11.38 -3.32 -6.79
CA LEU A 97 12.36 -3.69 -7.80
C LEU A 97 13.82 -3.61 -7.34
N GLU A 98 14.09 -3.22 -6.09
CA GLU A 98 15.44 -3.10 -5.55
C GLU A 98 16.20 -4.43 -5.65
N SER A 99 17.48 -4.36 -6.02
CA SER A 99 18.31 -5.55 -6.21
C SER A 99 18.52 -6.30 -4.89
N PRO A 100 18.40 -7.64 -4.86
CA PRO A 100 18.76 -8.44 -3.68
C PRO A 100 20.20 -8.27 -3.21
N LYS A 101 21.09 -7.75 -4.08
CA LYS A 101 22.48 -7.44 -3.72
C LYS A 101 22.60 -6.18 -2.85
N ARG A 102 21.65 -5.25 -2.97
CA ARG A 102 21.62 -3.99 -2.21
C ARG A 102 20.72 -4.08 -0.98
N MET A 103 19.60 -4.78 -1.09
CA MET A 103 18.61 -4.88 -0.01
C MET A 103 18.05 -6.30 0.07
N GLY A 104 18.15 -6.91 1.26
CA GLY A 104 17.61 -8.24 1.51
C GLY A 104 16.09 -8.27 1.45
N LEU A 105 15.51 -9.46 1.26
CA LEU A 105 14.06 -9.63 1.16
C LEU A 105 13.31 -9.19 2.44
N GLN A 106 13.86 -9.53 3.60
CA GLN A 106 13.35 -9.10 4.90
C GLN A 106 13.42 -7.58 5.05
N GLU A 107 14.60 -6.99 4.85
CA GLU A 107 14.80 -5.53 4.96
C GLU A 107 13.87 -4.75 4.03
N LYS A 108 13.68 -5.23 2.80
CA LYS A 108 12.75 -4.66 1.83
C LYS A 108 11.31 -4.69 2.33
N THR A 109 10.90 -5.80 2.93
CA THR A 109 9.55 -5.98 3.49
C THR A 109 9.32 -5.04 4.67
N GLU A 110 10.29 -4.95 5.59
CA GLU A 110 10.25 -4.05 6.74
C GLU A 110 10.16 -2.58 6.30
N MET A 111 11.03 -2.17 5.37
CA MET A 111 11.10 -0.81 4.85
C MET A 111 9.81 -0.42 4.10
N PHE A 112 9.22 -1.36 3.36
CA PHE A 112 7.94 -1.14 2.70
C PHE A 112 6.86 -0.81 3.73
N LEU A 113 6.71 -1.63 4.77
CA LEU A 113 5.69 -1.43 5.80
C LEU A 113 5.85 -0.08 6.51
N GLU A 114 7.09 0.29 6.84
CA GLU A 114 7.43 1.60 7.40
C GLU A 114 6.98 2.76 6.53
N LEU A 115 7.38 2.76 5.25
CA LEU A 115 7.01 3.81 4.31
C LEU A 115 5.50 3.84 4.06
N PHE A 116 4.87 2.67 4.07
CA PHE A 116 3.46 2.49 3.79
C PHE A 116 2.57 3.06 4.89
N GLY A 117 2.77 2.63 6.14
CA GLY A 117 1.80 2.83 7.20
C GLY A 117 2.23 3.69 8.39
N ASN A 118 3.50 4.08 8.48
CA ASN A 118 4.01 4.78 9.67
C ASN A 118 4.26 6.26 9.43
N THR A 119 3.87 7.08 10.41
CA THR A 119 4.23 8.49 10.53
C THR A 119 5.69 8.70 10.90
N LEU A 120 6.27 7.79 11.69
CA LEU A 120 7.66 7.80 12.12
C LEU A 120 8.38 6.54 11.62
N ILE A 121 9.58 6.74 11.06
CA ILE A 121 10.38 5.69 10.40
C ILE A 121 11.82 5.74 10.91
N ARG A 122 12.59 4.67 10.63
CA ARG A 122 14.01 4.61 11.00
C ARG A 122 14.85 5.52 10.11
N SER A 123 16.00 5.95 10.61
CA SER A 123 16.94 6.78 9.84
C SER A 123 17.44 6.09 8.56
N SER A 124 17.58 4.76 8.55
CA SER A 124 17.91 3.99 7.34
C SER A 124 16.83 4.12 6.26
N THR A 125 15.56 4.09 6.65
CA THR A 125 14.41 4.27 5.76
C THR A 125 14.34 5.69 5.22
N VAL A 126 14.71 6.70 6.02
CA VAL A 126 14.84 8.09 5.55
C VAL A 126 15.96 8.25 4.53
N SER A 127 17.13 7.65 4.79
CA SER A 127 18.24 7.67 3.84
C SER A 127 17.83 7.07 2.51
N TYR A 128 17.15 5.91 2.52
CA TYR A 128 16.61 5.29 1.31
C TYR A 128 15.60 6.20 0.60
N LEU A 129 14.67 6.82 1.34
CA LEU A 129 13.69 7.76 0.78
C LEU A 129 14.38 8.95 0.11
N SER A 130 15.42 9.50 0.74
CA SER A 130 16.20 10.64 0.22
C SER A 130 16.98 10.27 -1.05
N GLU A 131 17.66 9.13 -1.05
CA GLU A 131 18.36 8.60 -2.24
C GLU A 131 17.39 8.34 -3.40
N THR A 132 16.25 7.72 -3.11
CA THR A 132 15.21 7.43 -4.11
C THR A 132 14.59 8.73 -4.64
N ALA A 133 14.35 9.71 -3.78
CA ALA A 133 13.87 11.03 -4.18
C ALA A 133 14.86 11.75 -5.10
N ASN A 134 16.17 11.68 -4.83
CA ASN A 134 17.20 12.23 -5.72
C ASN A 134 17.16 11.59 -7.11
N PHE A 135 17.03 10.26 -7.17
CA PHE A 135 16.89 9.53 -8.42
C PHE A 135 15.60 9.92 -9.16
N LEU A 136 14.47 10.01 -8.44
CA LEU A 136 13.17 10.34 -9.00
C LEU A 136 13.08 11.78 -9.52
N ILE A 137 13.76 12.75 -8.90
CA ILE A 137 13.90 14.12 -9.42
C ILE A 137 14.44 14.06 -10.85
N ARG A 138 15.57 13.38 -11.05
CA ARG A 138 16.17 13.26 -12.38
C ARG A 138 15.26 12.50 -13.34
N ALA A 139 14.59 11.45 -12.86
CA ALA A 139 13.64 10.66 -13.65
C ALA A 139 12.44 11.46 -14.15
N VAL A 140 11.91 12.44 -13.40
CA VAL A 140 10.77 13.24 -13.88
C VAL A 140 11.18 14.46 -14.72
N THR A 141 12.42 14.93 -14.56
CA THR A 141 12.95 16.10 -15.31
C THR A 141 13.64 15.73 -16.62
N ASP A 142 14.20 14.52 -16.73
CA ASP A 142 14.97 14.05 -17.90
C ASP A 142 14.28 12.81 -18.51
N PRO A 143 13.50 12.99 -19.61
CA PRO A 143 12.80 11.89 -20.26
C PRO A 143 13.71 10.79 -20.80
N GLU A 144 14.93 11.11 -21.24
CA GLU A 144 15.87 10.11 -21.74
C GLU A 144 16.45 9.29 -20.59
N PHE A 145 16.77 9.93 -19.47
CA PHE A 145 17.16 9.24 -18.25
C PHE A 145 16.04 8.32 -17.74
N LEU A 146 14.78 8.78 -17.74
CA LEU A 146 13.64 7.93 -17.36
C LEU A 146 13.52 6.71 -18.27
N ARG A 147 13.57 6.92 -19.58
CA ARG A 147 13.45 5.84 -20.58
C ARG A 147 14.56 4.80 -20.41
N LEU A 148 15.76 5.23 -20.07
CA LEU A 148 16.90 4.35 -19.86
C LEU A 148 16.82 3.61 -18.51
N MET A 149 16.54 4.32 -17.42
CA MET A 149 16.63 3.80 -16.05
C MET A 149 15.34 3.16 -15.54
N LEU A 150 14.20 3.55 -16.06
CA LEU A 150 12.87 3.05 -15.69
C LEU A 150 12.02 2.85 -16.97
N PRO A 151 12.42 1.93 -17.87
CA PRO A 151 11.73 1.72 -19.16
C PRO A 151 10.28 1.24 -19.01
N CYS A 152 9.89 0.78 -17.81
CA CYS A 152 8.50 0.43 -17.52
C CYS A 152 7.63 1.64 -17.17
N PHE A 153 8.20 2.81 -16.87
CA PHE A 153 7.45 4.02 -16.54
C PHE A 153 7.26 4.88 -17.78
N ASN A 154 6.05 5.40 -17.93
CA ASN A 154 5.72 6.37 -18.95
C ASN A 154 4.88 7.49 -18.33
N ILE A 155 5.47 8.70 -18.29
CA ILE A 155 4.87 9.91 -17.75
C ILE A 155 4.50 10.93 -18.85
N THR A 156 4.47 10.52 -20.13
CA THR A 156 4.22 11.46 -21.23
C THR A 156 2.85 12.12 -21.14
N ALA A 157 1.88 11.44 -20.53
CA ALA A 157 0.54 11.95 -20.27
C ALA A 157 0.48 13.02 -19.16
N LEU A 158 1.52 13.13 -18.31
CA LEU A 158 1.61 14.21 -17.32
C LEU A 158 1.95 15.54 -17.99
N LYS A 159 1.22 16.59 -17.62
CA LYS A 159 1.48 17.98 -17.99
C LYS A 159 2.82 18.43 -17.39
N PHE A 160 3.47 19.40 -18.02
CA PHE A 160 4.72 19.97 -17.49
C PHE A 160 4.59 20.44 -16.03
N LYS A 161 3.50 21.15 -15.70
CA LYS A 161 3.21 21.58 -14.33
C LYS A 161 3.12 20.42 -13.33
N GLU A 162 2.59 19.27 -13.75
CA GLU A 162 2.49 18.09 -12.87
C GLU A 162 3.87 17.46 -12.64
N ARG A 163 4.75 17.48 -13.65
CA ARG A 163 6.14 17.03 -13.50
C ARG A 163 6.95 17.95 -12.60
N ASP A 164 6.78 19.27 -12.72
CA ASP A 164 7.39 20.25 -11.81
C ASP A 164 6.91 20.05 -10.37
N GLN A 165 5.62 19.73 -10.19
CA GLN A 165 5.05 19.40 -8.88
C GLN A 165 5.62 18.10 -8.31
N LEU A 166 5.77 17.04 -9.12
CA LEU A 166 6.46 15.81 -8.70
C LEU A 166 7.90 16.10 -8.28
N GLU A 167 8.64 16.88 -9.07
CA GLU A 167 9.99 17.30 -8.71
C GLU A 167 10.01 18.04 -7.35
N ALA A 168 9.06 18.94 -7.11
CA ALA A 168 8.94 19.65 -5.85
C ALA A 168 8.59 18.73 -4.67
N ILE A 169 7.75 17.71 -4.87
CA ILE A 169 7.44 16.67 -3.88
C ILE A 169 8.70 15.90 -3.51
N PHE A 170 9.47 15.44 -4.50
CA PHE A 170 10.71 14.71 -4.25
C PHE A 170 11.78 15.58 -3.57
N LYS A 171 11.91 16.86 -3.97
CA LYS A 171 12.78 17.83 -3.27
C LYS A 171 12.40 17.99 -1.80
N PHE A 172 11.11 17.93 -1.47
CA PHE A 172 10.64 17.96 -0.10
C PHE A 172 11.01 16.69 0.68
N TRP A 173 10.85 15.51 0.07
CA TRP A 173 11.20 14.23 0.73
C TRP A 173 12.66 14.17 1.17
N LYS A 174 13.59 14.69 0.34
CA LYS A 174 15.03 14.73 0.64
C LYS A 174 15.47 15.91 1.52
N ASN A 175 14.55 16.78 1.95
CA ASN A 175 14.93 17.94 2.76
C ASN A 175 15.54 17.46 4.09
N PRO A 176 16.76 17.87 4.47
CA PRO A 176 17.40 17.40 5.69
C PRO A 176 16.78 17.99 6.97
N ASP A 177 16.08 19.13 6.88
CA ASP A 177 15.46 19.76 8.03
C ASP A 177 14.34 18.87 8.59
N ARG A 178 14.42 18.55 9.88
CA ARG A 178 13.41 17.76 10.61
C ARG A 178 12.16 18.60 10.90
N GLY A 179 12.30 19.92 11.02
CA GLY A 179 11.23 20.85 11.39
C GLY A 179 10.21 21.14 10.29
N VAL A 180 10.49 20.75 9.04
CA VAL A 180 9.58 21.02 7.90
C VAL A 180 8.32 20.15 7.90
N PHE A 181 8.32 19.07 8.67
CA PHE A 181 7.20 18.14 8.76
C PHE A 181 7.02 17.61 10.19
N PRO A 182 6.52 18.44 11.12
CA PRO A 182 6.22 18.03 12.51
C PRO A 182 4.97 17.14 12.53
N ILE A 183 5.15 15.87 12.15
CA ILE A 183 4.08 14.91 11.97
C ILE A 183 3.30 14.63 13.26
N ASP A 184 3.95 14.68 14.41
CA ASP A 184 3.34 14.59 15.73
C ASP A 184 2.25 15.66 15.92
N LYS A 185 2.56 16.92 15.57
CA LYS A 185 1.61 18.04 15.67
C LYS A 185 0.48 17.91 14.67
N PHE A 186 0.77 17.48 13.44
CA PHE A 186 -0.26 17.29 12.42
C PHE A 186 -1.21 16.15 12.76
N TRP A 187 -0.68 15.03 13.26
CA TRP A 187 -1.49 13.90 13.70
C TRP A 187 -2.37 14.27 14.89
N ASP A 188 -1.82 14.93 15.91
CA ASP A 188 -2.58 15.39 17.08
C ASP A 188 -3.67 16.39 16.72
N ALA A 189 -3.36 17.39 15.87
CA ALA A 189 -4.34 18.36 15.40
C ALA A 189 -5.50 17.70 14.64
N ARG A 190 -5.19 16.68 13.83
CA ARG A 190 -6.17 15.85 13.13
C ARG A 190 -7.06 15.08 14.10
N LEU A 191 -6.48 14.41 15.10
CA LEU A 191 -7.23 13.69 16.14
C LEU A 191 -8.15 14.63 16.93
N ARG A 192 -7.64 15.78 17.39
CA ARG A 192 -8.43 16.78 18.14
C ARG A 192 -9.61 17.28 17.33
N ARG A 193 -9.39 17.59 16.04
CA ARG A 193 -10.45 18.04 15.14
C ARG A 193 -11.51 16.95 14.96
N TYR A 194 -11.10 15.71 14.66
CA TYR A 194 -12.02 14.62 14.37
C TYR A 194 -12.80 14.14 15.60
N LEU A 195 -12.15 14.05 16.76
CA LEU A 195 -12.78 13.55 17.99
C LEU A 195 -13.55 14.63 18.73
N GLY A 196 -13.14 15.90 18.60
CA GLY A 196 -13.73 17.03 19.31
C GLY A 196 -13.74 16.77 20.82
N VAL A 197 -14.92 16.87 21.43
CA VAL A 197 -15.14 16.62 22.86
C VAL A 197 -14.73 15.22 23.32
N ARG A 198 -14.67 14.24 22.41
CA ARG A 198 -14.28 12.84 22.73
C ARG A 198 -12.77 12.65 22.80
N TYR A 199 -11.96 13.67 22.54
CA TYR A 199 -10.50 13.55 22.51
C TYR A 199 -9.93 13.13 23.88
N ASP A 200 -10.48 13.64 24.98
CA ASP A 200 -10.02 13.28 26.33
C ASP A 200 -10.40 11.84 26.70
N SER A 201 -11.47 11.30 26.08
CA SER A 201 -11.94 9.92 26.22
C SER A 201 -11.70 9.07 24.97
N ARG A 202 -10.64 9.37 24.21
CA ARG A 202 -10.43 8.84 22.85
C ARG A 202 -10.28 7.33 22.74
N PHE A 203 -9.75 6.67 23.77
CA PHE A 203 -9.63 5.21 23.78
C PHE A 203 -10.97 4.49 23.61
N GLY A 204 -12.03 4.99 24.24
CA GLY A 204 -13.38 4.45 24.04
C GLY A 204 -13.90 4.67 22.62
N ALA A 205 -13.56 5.81 22.00
CA ALA A 205 -13.89 6.06 20.60
C ALA A 205 -13.12 5.15 19.64
N TYR A 206 -11.87 4.82 19.94
CA TYR A 206 -11.08 3.88 19.14
C TYR A 206 -11.64 2.47 19.23
N ASP A 207 -11.93 1.99 20.43
CA ASP A 207 -12.50 0.66 20.63
C ASP A 207 -13.84 0.52 19.87
N TRP A 208 -14.71 1.52 19.98
CA TRP A 208 -15.95 1.56 19.21
C TRP A 208 -15.72 1.59 17.69
N ASP A 209 -14.79 2.42 17.20
CA ASP A 209 -14.45 2.45 15.77
C ASP A 209 -13.91 1.09 15.29
N LEU A 210 -13.07 0.42 16.08
CA LEU A 210 -12.52 -0.90 15.75
C LEU A 210 -13.62 -1.95 15.66
N MET A 211 -14.46 -2.05 16.69
CA MET A 211 -15.54 -3.04 16.72
C MET A 211 -16.56 -2.79 15.61
N MET A 212 -17.11 -1.58 15.54
CA MET A 212 -18.28 -1.29 14.72
C MET A 212 -17.94 -0.95 13.27
N LYS A 213 -16.74 -0.41 12.98
CA LYS A 213 -16.36 -0.04 11.60
C LYS A 213 -15.40 -1.02 10.95
N LEU A 214 -14.60 -1.75 11.72
CA LEU A 214 -13.62 -2.68 11.14
C LEU A 214 -14.04 -4.14 11.35
N HIS A 215 -14.29 -4.57 12.59
CA HIS A 215 -14.58 -5.97 12.90
C HIS A 215 -15.91 -6.43 12.33
N ASP A 216 -16.97 -5.63 12.46
CA ASP A 216 -18.28 -5.91 11.86
C ASP A 216 -18.22 -5.99 10.33
N ARG A 217 -17.21 -5.36 9.73
CA ARG A 217 -16.93 -5.38 8.29
C ARG A 217 -15.86 -6.41 7.90
N GLY A 218 -15.58 -7.38 8.76
CA GLY A 218 -14.72 -8.53 8.45
C GLY A 218 -13.24 -8.37 8.80
N ALA A 219 -12.79 -7.21 9.30
CA ALA A 219 -11.39 -6.98 9.65
C ALA A 219 -11.05 -7.40 11.10
N LYS A 220 -11.55 -8.57 11.54
CA LYS A 220 -11.39 -9.09 12.91
C LYS A 220 -9.94 -9.41 13.30
N LEU A 221 -9.06 -9.54 12.31
CA LEU A 221 -7.62 -9.79 12.50
C LEU A 221 -6.87 -8.59 13.08
N ILE A 222 -7.44 -7.39 12.97
CA ILE A 222 -6.84 -6.18 13.53
C ILE A 222 -7.07 -6.19 15.05
N SER A 223 -6.00 -6.39 15.81
CA SER A 223 -6.04 -6.39 17.27
C SER A 223 -6.31 -5.00 17.84
N ASN A 224 -6.95 -4.93 19.01
CA ASN A 224 -7.17 -3.66 19.71
C ASN A 224 -5.84 -2.95 20.02
N ARG A 225 -4.79 -3.71 20.37
CA ARG A 225 -3.47 -3.18 20.69
C ARG A 225 -2.83 -2.44 19.51
N GLU A 226 -2.77 -3.07 18.33
CA GLU A 226 -2.12 -2.45 17.16
C GLU A 226 -2.95 -1.27 16.62
N TYR A 227 -4.28 -1.41 16.62
CA TYR A 227 -5.17 -0.35 16.17
C TYR A 227 -5.14 0.87 17.09
N THR A 228 -5.23 0.68 18.41
CA THR A 228 -5.13 1.77 19.40
C THR A 228 -3.79 2.49 19.29
N ARG A 229 -2.70 1.74 19.14
CA ARG A 229 -1.36 2.30 18.94
C ARG A 229 -1.29 3.16 17.69
N TRP A 230 -1.80 2.65 16.57
CA TRP A 230 -1.82 3.38 15.31
C TRP A 230 -2.71 4.64 15.41
N ARG A 231 -3.89 4.55 16.02
CA ARG A 231 -4.76 5.72 16.25
C ARG A 231 -4.09 6.79 17.09
N GLU A 232 -3.37 6.42 18.15
CA GLU A 232 -2.67 7.37 19.01
C GLU A 232 -1.45 8.01 18.35
N LYS A 233 -0.62 7.23 17.63
CA LYS A 233 0.72 7.66 17.20
C LYS A 233 0.92 7.76 15.69
N GLY A 234 0.02 7.19 14.91
CA GLY A 234 0.17 7.01 13.46
C GLY A 234 1.20 5.96 13.08
N ILE A 235 1.55 5.04 13.99
CA ILE A 235 2.53 3.97 13.75
C ILE A 235 1.78 2.64 13.69
N ALA A 236 1.72 2.05 12.50
CA ALA A 236 1.01 0.79 12.25
C ALA A 236 1.91 -0.44 12.36
N PHE A 237 3.17 -0.33 11.90
CA PHE A 237 4.04 -1.48 11.71
C PHE A 237 5.41 -1.25 12.37
N GLU A 238 5.77 -2.11 13.31
CA GLU A 238 7.11 -2.18 13.88
C GLU A 238 7.66 -3.59 13.66
N PRO A 239 8.03 -3.90 12.42
CA PRO A 239 8.46 -5.25 12.05
C PRO A 239 9.84 -5.60 12.63
N ARG A 240 10.57 -4.59 13.13
CA ARG A 240 11.87 -4.73 13.77
C ARG A 240 11.98 -3.82 14.98
N GLU A 241 12.64 -4.30 16.03
CA GLU A 241 13.02 -3.47 17.16
C GLU A 241 14.01 -2.39 16.72
N GLY A 242 13.69 -1.12 17.01
CA GLY A 242 14.50 0.01 16.60
C GLY A 242 13.87 1.34 17.02
N ILE A 243 14.60 2.42 16.74
CA ILE A 243 14.17 3.78 17.05
C ILE A 243 13.46 4.37 15.83
N PHE A 244 12.18 4.73 16.01
CA PHE A 244 11.34 5.36 15.00
C PHE A 244 11.12 6.82 15.41
N GLU A 245 12.03 7.70 14.99
CA GLU A 245 12.03 9.11 15.40
C GLU A 245 11.92 10.08 14.21
N GLU A 246 12.13 9.60 12.99
CA GLU A 246 12.17 10.46 11.82
C GLU A 246 10.81 10.52 11.12
N ALA A 247 10.38 11.72 10.74
CA ALA A 247 9.11 11.90 10.07
C ALA A 247 9.12 11.27 8.66
N ASN A 248 8.12 10.43 8.38
CA ASN A 248 7.90 9.89 7.04
C ASN A 248 7.34 10.98 6.12
N LYS A 249 8.24 11.73 5.49
CA LYS A 249 7.92 12.84 4.58
C LYS A 249 7.12 12.41 3.34
N SER A 250 7.08 11.11 3.03
CA SER A 250 6.22 10.59 1.95
C SER A 250 4.72 10.69 2.25
N LEU A 251 4.33 10.85 3.52
CA LEU A 251 2.94 11.05 3.95
C LEU A 251 2.55 12.55 4.07
N ALA A 252 3.42 13.45 3.62
CA ALA A 252 3.10 14.87 3.54
C ALA A 252 2.29 15.18 2.29
N SER A 253 1.27 16.02 2.43
CA SER A 253 0.45 16.49 1.31
C SER A 253 0.10 17.97 1.45
N GLY A 254 -0.13 18.62 0.32
CA GLY A 254 -0.67 19.98 0.27
C GLY A 254 -2.20 19.97 0.21
N LEU A 255 -2.85 20.82 1.02
CA LEU A 255 -4.28 21.11 0.92
C LEU A 255 -4.50 22.62 0.81
N LEU A 256 -5.35 23.04 -0.12
CA LEU A 256 -5.79 24.43 -0.21
C LEU A 256 -6.87 24.67 0.85
N LEU A 257 -6.52 25.45 1.87
CA LEU A 257 -7.43 25.83 2.95
C LEU A 257 -7.90 27.26 2.75
N MET A 258 -9.18 27.51 3.06
CA MET A 258 -9.70 28.87 3.19
C MET A 258 -9.32 29.41 4.57
N HIS A 259 -8.56 30.49 4.62
CA HIS A 259 -8.22 31.20 5.84
C HIS A 259 -8.49 32.69 5.64
N ASN A 260 -9.40 33.25 6.46
CA ASN A 260 -9.83 34.65 6.39
C ASN A 260 -10.28 35.10 4.98
N GLY A 261 -10.98 34.24 4.25
CA GLY A 261 -11.46 34.53 2.89
C GLY A 261 -10.41 34.31 1.77
N GLU A 262 -9.15 34.02 2.11
CA GLU A 262 -8.09 33.71 1.15
C GLU A 262 -7.80 32.21 1.07
N ARG A 263 -7.51 31.70 -0.14
CA ARG A 263 -7.00 30.33 -0.32
C ARG A 263 -5.50 30.29 -0.02
N ARG A 264 -5.11 29.56 1.03
CA ARG A 264 -3.71 29.30 1.38
C ARG A 264 -3.40 27.82 1.25
N SER A 265 -2.28 27.52 0.59
CA SER A 265 -1.75 26.16 0.55
C SER A 265 -1.12 25.83 1.89
N ALA A 266 -1.63 24.79 2.56
CA ALA A 266 -1.09 24.28 3.81
C ALA A 266 -0.56 22.87 3.59
N ARG A 267 0.73 22.67 3.87
CA ARG A 267 1.34 21.34 3.90
C ARG A 267 1.15 20.72 5.27
N GLY A 268 0.75 19.45 5.30
CA GLY A 268 0.52 18.71 6.53
C GLY A 268 0.22 17.24 6.25
N TYR A 269 -0.27 16.55 7.27
CA TYR A 269 -0.85 15.21 7.12
C TYR A 269 -2.36 15.34 6.96
N TRP A 270 -2.86 15.07 5.75
CA TRP A 270 -4.28 15.15 5.39
C TRP A 270 -4.87 13.77 5.09
N GLY A 271 -4.30 12.73 5.70
CA GLY A 271 -4.69 11.35 5.48
C GLY A 271 -5.61 10.76 6.54
N ASP A 272 -5.79 9.46 6.41
CA ASP A 272 -6.66 8.65 7.25
C ASP A 272 -6.11 8.50 8.68
N ILE A 273 -6.98 8.78 9.64
CA ILE A 273 -6.74 8.56 11.07
C ILE A 273 -7.81 7.66 11.68
N VAL A 274 -8.59 6.96 10.85
CA VAL A 274 -9.71 6.12 11.26
C VAL A 274 -9.53 4.66 10.89
N THR A 275 -9.27 4.31 9.64
CA THR A 275 -9.30 2.90 9.18
C THR A 275 -7.94 2.21 9.33
N GLY A 276 -6.88 2.90 8.92
CA GLY A 276 -5.51 2.44 9.00
C GLY A 276 -5.08 1.55 7.83
N PRO A 277 -3.77 1.35 7.69
CA PRO A 277 -3.16 0.67 6.54
C PRO A 277 -3.33 -0.85 6.56
N PHE A 278 -3.80 -1.42 7.68
CA PHE A 278 -3.90 -2.87 7.90
C PHE A 278 -4.74 -3.59 6.85
N VAL A 279 -5.77 -2.91 6.32
CA VAL A 279 -6.72 -3.47 5.36
C VAL A 279 -6.05 -3.89 4.05
N SER A 280 -4.96 -3.23 3.63
CA SER A 280 -4.34 -3.52 2.33
C SER A 280 -3.67 -4.88 2.28
N PHE A 281 -2.96 -5.29 3.32
CA PHE A 281 -2.15 -6.53 3.32
C PHE A 281 -2.34 -7.43 4.56
N GLY A 282 -3.07 -6.97 5.58
CA GLY A 282 -3.14 -7.58 6.91
C GLY A 282 -4.43 -8.31 7.23
N ILE A 283 -5.43 -8.31 6.34
CA ILE A 283 -6.74 -8.94 6.60
C ILE A 283 -7.01 -10.17 5.72
N GLU A 284 -6.37 -10.30 4.57
CA GLU A 284 -6.45 -11.48 3.70
C GLU A 284 -5.07 -12.12 3.59
N THR A 285 -5.02 -13.45 3.65
CA THR A 285 -3.80 -14.23 3.45
C THR A 285 -4.16 -15.61 2.90
N GLU A 286 -3.28 -16.13 2.05
CA GLU A 286 -3.33 -17.51 1.55
C GLU A 286 -2.76 -18.52 2.57
N GLU A 287 -2.03 -18.04 3.58
CA GLU A 287 -1.42 -18.87 4.61
C GLU A 287 -2.36 -18.99 5.80
N GLU A 288 -3.10 -20.10 5.84
CA GLU A 288 -4.15 -20.34 6.83
C GLU A 288 -3.60 -20.48 8.26
N ASN A 289 -2.32 -20.85 8.41
CA ASN A 289 -1.67 -20.89 9.72
C ASN A 289 -1.62 -19.53 10.41
N LEU A 290 -1.62 -18.44 9.64
CA LEU A 290 -1.62 -17.09 10.20
C LEU A 290 -2.97 -16.68 10.79
N LYS A 291 -4.06 -17.36 10.41
CA LYS A 291 -5.42 -17.11 10.93
C LYS A 291 -5.77 -17.94 12.15
N LYS A 292 -4.80 -18.65 12.74
CA LYS A 292 -5.02 -19.45 13.95
C LYS A 292 -5.46 -18.58 15.11
N THR A 293 -6.42 -19.10 15.87
CA THR A 293 -6.95 -18.48 17.08
C THR A 293 -6.56 -19.29 18.32
N CYS A 294 -6.33 -18.62 19.43
CA CYS A 294 -6.17 -19.19 20.76
C CYS A 294 -7.12 -18.45 21.69
N ASN A 295 -8.00 -19.17 22.40
CA ASN A 295 -9.03 -18.60 23.26
C ASN A 295 -9.93 -17.55 22.56
N GLY A 296 -10.27 -17.79 21.29
CA GLY A 296 -11.11 -16.88 20.49
C GLY A 296 -10.41 -15.61 20.00
N VAL A 297 -9.10 -15.46 20.25
CA VAL A 297 -8.28 -14.33 19.80
C VAL A 297 -7.26 -14.82 18.77
N PHE A 298 -7.03 -14.05 17.71
CA PHE A 298 -6.00 -14.38 16.72
C PHE A 298 -4.60 -14.36 17.33
N VAL A 299 -3.81 -15.38 17.01
CA VAL A 299 -2.42 -15.49 17.50
C VAL A 299 -1.51 -14.50 16.79
N ASN A 300 -1.70 -14.33 15.48
CA ASN A 300 -0.94 -13.39 14.67
C ASN A 300 -1.71 -12.08 14.50
N THR A 301 -0.96 -10.98 14.48
CA THR A 301 -1.49 -9.62 14.32
C THR A 301 -1.66 -9.26 12.84
N ALA A 302 -2.38 -8.17 12.55
CA ALA A 302 -2.47 -7.66 11.18
C ALA A 302 -1.10 -7.20 10.66
N GLN A 303 -0.18 -6.76 11.54
CA GLN A 303 1.22 -6.55 11.19
C GLN A 303 1.89 -7.85 10.69
N ASP A 304 1.77 -8.95 11.43
CA ASP A 304 2.43 -10.23 11.06
C ASP A 304 1.93 -10.73 9.70
N ILE A 305 0.63 -10.59 9.47
CA ILE A 305 -0.01 -10.95 8.19
C ILE A 305 0.46 -10.02 7.09
N SER A 306 0.51 -8.70 7.31
CA SER A 306 1.01 -7.74 6.33
C SER A 306 2.46 -8.01 5.96
N TYR A 307 3.31 -8.31 6.95
CA TYR A 307 4.70 -8.69 6.74
C TYR A 307 4.80 -9.96 5.90
N HIS A 308 4.09 -11.03 6.26
CA HIS A 308 4.11 -12.27 5.50
C HIS A 308 3.60 -12.10 4.07
N SER A 309 2.49 -11.38 3.88
CA SER A 309 1.90 -11.10 2.57
C SER A 309 2.89 -10.38 1.66
N LEU A 310 3.54 -9.32 2.13
CA LEU A 310 4.53 -8.59 1.35
C LEU A 310 5.82 -9.40 1.11
N MET A 311 6.29 -10.14 2.11
CA MET A 311 7.42 -11.06 1.98
C MET A 311 7.15 -12.09 0.88
N ALA A 312 5.94 -12.65 0.85
CA ALA A 312 5.51 -13.61 -0.15
C ALA A 312 5.45 -12.99 -1.55
N LEU A 313 4.90 -11.78 -1.68
CA LEU A 313 4.87 -11.04 -2.95
C LEU A 313 6.29 -10.78 -3.48
N PHE A 314 7.18 -10.24 -2.66
CA PHE A 314 8.55 -9.94 -3.07
C PHE A 314 9.38 -11.21 -3.35
N HIS A 315 9.15 -12.30 -2.62
CA HIS A 315 9.75 -13.60 -2.92
C HIS A 315 9.32 -14.11 -4.29
N GLU A 316 8.02 -14.04 -4.57
CA GLU A 316 7.47 -14.52 -5.84
C GLU A 316 7.96 -13.68 -7.02
N LEU A 317 8.04 -12.35 -6.86
CA LEU A 317 8.66 -11.49 -7.85
C LEU A 317 10.11 -11.88 -8.15
N LEU A 318 10.88 -12.20 -7.11
CA LEU A 318 12.30 -12.53 -7.24
C LEU A 318 12.52 -13.92 -7.85
N THR A 319 11.77 -14.93 -7.39
CA THR A 319 12.02 -16.34 -7.69
C THR A 319 11.10 -16.93 -8.74
N GLY A 320 9.98 -16.25 -9.03
CA GLY A 320 8.87 -16.79 -9.82
C GLY A 320 8.12 -17.94 -9.13
N LYS A 321 8.40 -18.21 -7.84
CA LYS A 321 7.80 -19.31 -7.08
C LYS A 321 7.03 -18.77 -5.89
N LYS A 322 5.91 -19.42 -5.61
CA LYS A 322 5.11 -19.16 -4.41
C LYS A 322 5.99 -19.32 -3.16
N TYR A 323 5.88 -18.38 -2.24
CA TYR A 323 6.55 -18.45 -0.96
C TYR A 323 5.96 -19.56 -0.09
N SER A 324 6.81 -20.41 0.46
CA SER A 324 6.41 -21.47 1.39
C SER A 324 6.77 -21.05 2.80
N TYR A 325 5.78 -20.88 3.67
CA TYR A 325 6.01 -20.69 5.09
C TYR A 325 6.56 -22.00 5.68
N LEU A 326 7.86 -22.07 5.95
CA LEU A 326 8.43 -23.23 6.63
C LEU A 326 7.92 -23.23 8.06
N GLN A 327 7.13 -24.26 8.40
CA GLN A 327 6.72 -24.53 9.78
C GLN A 327 7.98 -24.70 10.63
N ALA A 328 8.15 -23.87 11.66
CA ALA A 328 8.90 -24.31 12.82
C ALA A 328 8.10 -25.48 13.40
N LYS A 329 8.55 -26.72 13.16
CA LYS A 329 7.92 -27.94 13.70
C LYS A 329 7.82 -27.80 15.22
N PRO A 330 6.62 -27.83 15.82
CA PRO A 330 6.48 -28.25 17.20
C PRO A 330 6.63 -29.78 17.20
N ASP A 331 7.49 -30.31 18.06
CA ASP A 331 7.61 -31.75 18.26
C ASP A 331 6.22 -32.36 18.55
N SER A 332 5.88 -33.37 17.77
CA SER A 332 4.62 -34.08 17.80
C SER A 332 4.53 -35.00 19.02
N GLY A 333 3.59 -34.71 19.91
CA GLY A 333 2.97 -35.69 20.80
C GLY A 333 1.49 -35.82 20.45
N SER A 334 1.16 -36.77 19.58
CA SER A 334 -0.22 -37.07 19.18
C SER A 334 -0.97 -37.79 20.30
N ILE A 335 -2.20 -37.35 20.61
CA ILE A 335 -3.29 -38.26 20.98
C ILE A 335 -4.54 -37.83 20.20
N THR A 336 -4.93 -38.72 19.31
CA THR A 336 -6.14 -38.72 18.49
C THR A 336 -7.38 -38.93 19.36
N THR A 337 -8.45 -38.20 19.10
CA THR A 337 -9.81 -38.78 19.10
C THR A 337 -10.67 -38.05 18.06
N SER A 338 -11.23 -38.88 17.18
CA SER A 338 -12.24 -38.61 16.18
C SER A 338 -13.55 -38.13 16.81
N ASN A 339 -14.30 -37.26 16.13
CA ASN A 339 -15.70 -37.55 15.81
C ASN A 339 -16.29 -36.58 14.77
N ASP A 340 -17.01 -37.21 13.84
CA ASP A 340 -17.87 -36.64 12.80
C ASP A 340 -18.96 -35.71 13.36
N SER A 341 -19.27 -34.66 12.60
CA SER A 341 -20.60 -34.45 11.99
C SER A 341 -20.73 -33.04 11.39
N SER A 342 -21.40 -32.97 10.24
CA SER A 342 -21.88 -31.77 9.56
C SER A 342 -23.34 -32.04 9.14
N PRO A 343 -24.07 -31.12 8.48
CA PRO A 343 -24.27 -29.68 8.71
C PRO A 343 -25.79 -29.35 8.78
N LEU A 344 -26.18 -28.09 9.04
CA LEU A 344 -27.49 -27.62 8.56
C LEU A 344 -27.52 -26.11 8.25
N SER A 345 -28.09 -25.84 7.07
CA SER A 345 -28.36 -24.56 6.43
C SER A 345 -29.64 -23.88 6.92
N THR A 346 -29.73 -22.56 6.72
CA THR A 346 -30.90 -21.72 6.35
C THR A 346 -30.39 -20.26 6.46
N GLY A 347 -30.73 -19.26 5.65
CA GLY A 347 -31.71 -19.04 4.60
C GLY A 347 -32.00 -17.52 4.59
N ASP A 348 -31.91 -16.93 3.40
CA ASP A 348 -32.55 -15.69 2.90
C ASP A 348 -32.14 -14.25 3.32
N ASP A 349 -31.67 -13.54 2.28
CA ASP A 349 -32.14 -12.27 1.69
C ASP A 349 -32.34 -10.99 2.52
N SER A 350 -31.61 -9.93 2.16
CA SER A 350 -32.19 -8.85 1.32
C SER A 350 -31.18 -7.75 1.00
N VAL A 351 -31.22 -7.32 -0.26
CA VAL A 351 -30.43 -6.26 -0.88
C VAL A 351 -31.18 -4.93 -0.74
N VAL A 352 -30.49 -3.86 -0.34
CA VAL A 352 -30.98 -2.48 -0.55
C VAL A 352 -29.86 -1.61 -1.11
N SER A 353 -30.09 -1.14 -2.33
CA SER A 353 -29.32 -0.17 -3.10
C SER A 353 -29.56 1.26 -2.63
N LEU A 354 -28.55 2.14 -2.69
CA LEU A 354 -28.75 3.57 -2.91
C LEU A 354 -27.51 4.25 -3.52
N SER A 355 -27.80 5.22 -4.37
CA SER A 355 -27.03 5.76 -5.47
C SER A 355 -26.60 7.22 -5.26
N SER A 356 -25.45 7.58 -5.87
CA SER A 356 -25.09 8.89 -6.50
C SER A 356 -25.13 10.16 -5.62
N SER A 357 -24.37 11.24 -5.79
CA SER A 357 -23.28 11.70 -6.68
C SER A 357 -23.06 13.17 -6.32
N SER A 358 -21.86 13.72 -6.47
CA SER A 358 -21.68 15.03 -7.13
C SER A 358 -20.19 15.34 -7.34
N SER A 359 -19.82 15.46 -8.60
CA SER A 359 -18.49 15.74 -9.14
C SER A 359 -18.17 17.23 -9.08
N THR A 360 -17.04 17.58 -8.47
CA THR A 360 -16.25 18.77 -8.84
C THR A 360 -15.21 18.34 -9.87
N GLU A 361 -14.99 19.14 -10.93
CA GLU A 361 -13.98 18.88 -11.97
C GLU A 361 -12.61 18.59 -11.35
N ALA A 362 -12.25 17.30 -11.33
CA ALA A 362 -10.99 16.82 -10.82
C ALA A 362 -9.95 16.87 -11.97
N SER A 363 -8.83 17.54 -11.72
CA SER A 363 -7.66 17.43 -12.58
C SER A 363 -6.99 16.10 -12.27
N PHE A 364 -7.01 15.18 -13.24
CA PHE A 364 -6.47 13.84 -13.07
C PHE A 364 -5.06 13.72 -13.69
N ALA A 365 -4.12 13.16 -12.92
CA ALA A 365 -2.76 12.86 -13.36
C ALA A 365 -2.63 11.40 -13.81
N TRP A 366 -1.93 11.16 -14.92
CA TRP A 366 -1.83 9.84 -15.57
C TRP A 366 -0.39 9.31 -15.56
N LEU A 367 -0.18 8.13 -14.98
CA LEU A 367 1.05 7.34 -15.06
C LEU A 367 0.76 6.02 -15.77
N ILE A 368 1.52 5.72 -16.82
CA ILE A 368 1.41 4.46 -17.54
C ILE A 368 2.59 3.56 -17.15
N ILE A 369 2.31 2.31 -16.79
CA ILE A 369 3.33 1.30 -16.50
C ILE A 369 3.17 0.13 -17.46
N SER A 370 4.21 -0.18 -18.21
CA SER A 370 4.22 -1.31 -19.15
C SER A 370 5.26 -2.35 -18.75
N LEU A 371 4.81 -3.57 -18.52
CA LEU A 371 5.63 -4.71 -18.10
C LEU A 371 5.37 -5.92 -19.01
N GLN A 372 6.42 -6.63 -19.38
CA GLN A 372 6.33 -7.87 -20.15
C GLN A 372 6.81 -9.03 -19.28
N THR A 373 6.00 -10.07 -19.15
CA THR A 373 6.39 -11.31 -18.45
C THR A 373 7.44 -12.06 -19.27
N CYS A 374 8.61 -12.37 -18.69
CA CYS A 374 9.71 -13.08 -19.35
C CYS A 374 10.07 -14.38 -18.61
N ASP A 375 10.69 -15.34 -19.30
CA ASP A 375 11.23 -16.57 -18.69
C ASP A 375 12.46 -16.30 -17.83
N GLY A 376 12.37 -16.67 -16.55
CA GLY A 376 13.47 -16.70 -15.59
C GLY A 376 13.92 -15.31 -15.12
N CYS A 377 13.54 -14.98 -13.88
CA CYS A 377 13.83 -13.72 -13.16
C CYS A 377 13.06 -12.51 -13.69
N VAL A 378 12.78 -11.56 -12.78
CA VAL A 378 12.24 -10.19 -12.97
C VAL A 378 12.39 -9.71 -14.42
N PRO A 379 11.34 -9.10 -15.06
CA PRO A 379 11.34 -8.72 -16.47
C PRO A 379 12.74 -8.34 -16.93
N LYS A 380 13.35 -9.12 -17.84
CA LYS A 380 14.80 -9.03 -18.12
C LYS A 380 15.28 -7.59 -18.43
N LYS A 381 14.39 -6.69 -18.87
CA LYS A 381 14.68 -5.24 -19.01
C LYS A 381 14.79 -4.47 -17.68
N LEU A 382 14.01 -4.81 -16.65
CA LEU A 382 14.15 -4.27 -15.29
C LEU A 382 15.36 -4.86 -14.56
N CYS A 383 15.61 -6.17 -14.70
CA CYS A 383 16.72 -6.82 -14.01
C CYS A 383 18.10 -6.54 -14.66
N CYS A 384 18.15 -6.24 -15.97
CA CYS A 384 19.38 -5.79 -16.62
C CYS A 384 19.85 -4.39 -16.15
N LEU A 385 18.94 -3.55 -15.64
CA LEU A 385 19.30 -2.29 -14.99
C LEU A 385 19.85 -2.50 -13.57
N LEU A 386 19.41 -3.58 -12.90
CA LEU A 386 19.98 -4.06 -11.62
C LEU A 386 21.34 -4.77 -11.76
N LYS A 387 21.85 -4.93 -12.99
CA LYS A 387 23.17 -5.52 -13.29
C LYS A 387 24.26 -4.49 -13.55
N GLN A 388 23.97 -3.18 -13.54
CA GLN A 388 25.04 -2.19 -13.60
C GLN A 388 25.83 -2.21 -12.28
N PRO A 389 27.15 -2.49 -12.30
CA PRO A 389 27.98 -2.23 -11.14
C PRO A 389 28.03 -0.70 -10.95
N SER A 390 28.31 -0.26 -9.72
CA SER A 390 28.52 1.14 -9.29
C SER A 390 27.28 2.05 -9.15
N PHE A 391 26.62 1.96 -8.00
CA PHE A 391 26.45 3.14 -7.15
C PHE A 391 27.67 3.20 -6.21
N CYS A 392 28.77 3.71 -6.73
CA CYS A 392 29.82 4.35 -5.92
C CYS A 392 29.65 5.84 -6.19
N LEU A 393 29.00 6.56 -5.27
CA LEU A 393 29.13 8.01 -5.19
C LEU A 393 30.49 8.28 -4.54
N MET A 394 31.36 9.02 -5.24
CA MET A 394 32.11 10.07 -4.55
C MET A 394 31.12 11.18 -4.17
#